data_AF-A0A3B0Y3X0-F1
#
_entry.id   AF-A0A3B0Y3X0-F1
#
_cell.length_a   1.000
_cell.length_b   1.000
_cell.length_c   1.000
_cell.angle_alpha   90.00
_cell.angle_beta   90.00
_cell.angle_gamma   90.00
#
_symmetry.space_group_name_H-M   'P 1'
#
loop_
_entity.id
_entity.type
_entity.pdbx_description
1 polymer ?
#
loop_
_entity_poly.entity_id
_entity_poly.type
_entity_poly.pdbx_seq_one_letter_code
_entity_poly.pdbx_strand_id
1 'polypeptide(L)'
;VNNNQTEAIKKNKTIEVGDNHTESIGKNKSLDVKDNSSASIGQNMSIEVGKNSNEKVGNAYVLEAGDQITLKTGAASIVMKSNGDITISGNNINIKGSSSINLKASKISSN
;
A
#
# COMPACT_ATOMS: atom_id res chain seq x y z
N VAL A 1 35.05 4.92 -3.04
CA VAL A 1 34.79 4.28 -4.35
C VAL A 1 34.34 5.37 -5.31
N ASN A 2 35.12 5.73 -6.33
CA ASN A 2 34.80 6.89 -7.21
C ASN A 2 34.24 6.50 -8.59
N ASN A 3 33.95 5.21 -8.82
CA ASN A 3 33.31 4.73 -10.05
C ASN A 3 32.23 3.71 -9.68
N ASN A 4 32.52 2.41 -9.81
CA ASN A 4 31.53 1.34 -9.70
C ASN A 4 31.90 0.39 -8.55
N GLN A 5 30.88 -0.13 -7.87
CA GLN A 5 31.00 -1.26 -6.95
C GLN A 5 30.11 -2.38 -7.45
N THR A 6 30.66 -3.58 -7.52
CA THR A 6 29.92 -4.81 -7.85
C THR A 6 30.16 -5.81 -6.72
N GLU A 7 29.09 -6.39 -6.22
CA GLU A 7 29.12 -7.46 -5.23
C GLU A 7 28.34 -8.65 -5.78
N ALA A 8 28.96 -9.83 -5.78
CA ALA A 8 28.33 -11.06 -6.25
C ALA A 8 28.37 -12.12 -5.15
N ILE A 9 27.19 -12.55 -4.71
CA ILE A 9 27.03 -13.58 -3.69
C ILE A 9 26.44 -14.83 -4.37
N LYS A 10 27.17 -15.96 -4.32
CA LYS A 10 26.76 -17.21 -5.00
C LYS A 10 25.75 -18.05 -4.21
N LYS A 11 25.63 -17.80 -2.91
CA LYS A 11 24.75 -18.52 -1.99
C LYS A 11 23.94 -17.53 -1.16
N ASN A 12 24.35 -17.29 0.09
CA ASN A 12 23.56 -16.53 1.06
C ASN A 12 24.29 -15.26 1.46
N LYS A 13 23.53 -14.16 1.62
CA LYS A 13 23.98 -12.91 2.24
C LYS A 13 23.12 -12.63 3.46
N THR A 14 23.75 -12.38 4.60
CA THR A 14 23.10 -11.93 5.83
C THR A 14 23.69 -10.58 6.21
N ILE A 15 22.85 -9.63 6.57
CA ILE A 15 23.26 -8.33 7.09
C ILE A 15 22.61 -8.17 8.46
N GLU A 16 23.42 -7.92 9.47
CA GLU A 16 22.99 -7.60 10.82
C GLU A 16 23.44 -6.16 11.13
N VAL A 17 22.52 -5.33 11.59
CA VAL A 17 22.78 -3.94 11.97
C VAL A 17 22.34 -3.81 13.41
N GLY A 18 23.27 -3.52 14.31
CA GLY A 18 23.00 -3.47 15.76
C GLY A 18 22.30 -2.19 16.23
N ASP A 19 22.26 -1.16 15.39
CA ASP A 19 21.61 0.12 15.68
C ASP A 19 20.89 0.63 14.41
N ASN A 20 21.40 1.66 13.74
CA ASN A 20 20.71 2.30 12.63
C ASN A 20 21.26 1.92 11.24
N HIS A 21 20.38 1.68 10.26
CA HIS A 21 20.73 1.56 8.85
C HIS A 21 20.18 2.76 8.07
N THR A 22 21.01 3.41 7.27
CA THR A 22 20.59 4.50 6.37
C THR A 22 21.19 4.25 4.98
N GLU A 23 20.33 4.27 3.95
CA GLU A 23 20.71 4.09 2.57
C GLU A 23 20.26 5.32 1.75
N SER A 24 21.16 5.94 1.00
CA SER A 24 20.85 7.04 0.10
C SER A 24 21.27 6.68 -1.32
N ILE A 25 20.32 6.72 -2.26
CA ILE A 25 20.53 6.42 -3.68
C ILE A 25 20.28 7.70 -4.48
N GLY A 26 21.34 8.25 -5.09
CA GLY A 26 21.25 9.54 -5.80
C GLY A 26 20.54 9.50 -7.16
N LYS A 27 20.29 8.31 -7.71
CA LYS A 27 19.56 8.12 -8.98
C LYS A 27 18.48 7.05 -8.81
N ASN A 28 18.69 5.85 -9.34
CA ASN A 28 17.67 4.81 -9.43
C ASN A 28 18.05 3.61 -8.56
N LYS A 29 17.07 3.04 -7.85
CA LYS A 29 17.15 1.72 -7.20
C LYS A 29 16.25 0.75 -7.97
N SER A 30 16.81 -0.37 -8.41
CA SER A 30 16.06 -1.48 -9.01
C SER A 30 16.23 -2.72 -8.16
N LEU A 31 15.12 -3.41 -7.86
CA LEU A 31 15.08 -4.62 -7.06
C LEU A 31 14.25 -5.67 -7.82
N ASP A 32 14.86 -6.80 -8.12
CA ASP A 32 14.23 -7.95 -8.79
C ASP A 32 14.40 -9.16 -7.86
N VAL A 33 13.28 -9.71 -7.40
CA VAL A 33 13.21 -10.87 -6.51
C VAL A 33 12.42 -11.96 -7.22
N LYS A 34 13.02 -13.15 -7.40
CA LYS A 34 12.43 -14.22 -8.22
C LYS A 34 11.37 -15.04 -7.51
N ASP A 35 11.56 -15.28 -6.21
CA ASP A 35 10.66 -16.13 -5.43
C ASP A 35 9.79 -15.27 -4.51
N ASN A 36 10.28 -14.93 -3.32
CA ASN A 36 9.50 -14.24 -2.30
C ASN A 36 10.27 -13.05 -1.71
N SER A 37 9.56 -11.94 -1.49
CA SER A 37 10.01 -10.81 -0.68
C SER A 37 9.10 -10.66 0.53
N SER A 38 9.68 -10.50 1.71
CA SER A 38 8.92 -10.26 2.94
C SER A 38 9.63 -9.21 3.79
N ALA A 39 8.85 -8.39 4.48
CA ALA A 39 9.34 -7.38 5.41
C ALA A 39 8.48 -7.41 6.67
N SER A 40 9.12 -7.38 7.83
CA SER A 40 8.45 -7.25 9.13
C SER A 40 8.95 -5.97 9.79
N ILE A 41 8.03 -5.04 10.04
CA ILE A 41 8.34 -3.74 10.64
C ILE A 41 7.78 -3.75 12.06
N GLY A 42 8.65 -3.59 13.07
CA GLY A 42 8.25 -3.70 14.48
C GLY A 42 7.40 -2.53 14.99
N GLN A 43 7.50 -1.36 14.35
CA GLN A 43 6.72 -0.17 14.69
C GLN A 43 6.08 0.44 13.43
N ASN A 44 6.54 1.60 12.97
CA ASN A 44 5.90 2.35 11.89
C ASN A 44 6.61 2.18 10.55
N MET A 45 5.84 2.10 9.46
CA MET A 45 6.33 2.20 8.09
C MET A 45 5.76 3.47 7.45
N SER A 46 6.61 4.25 6.78
CA SER A 46 6.20 5.42 5.99
C SER A 46 6.81 5.33 4.59
N ILE A 47 6.01 5.64 3.56
CA ILE A 47 6.43 5.68 2.16
C ILE A 47 5.97 7.01 1.59
N GLU A 48 6.90 7.81 1.09
CA GLU A 48 6.63 9.05 0.37
C GLU A 48 7.05 8.91 -1.10
N VAL A 49 6.13 9.23 -2.02
CA VAL A 49 6.37 9.16 -3.46
C VAL A 49 6.06 10.52 -4.06
N GLY A 50 7.07 11.20 -4.62
CA GLY A 50 6.91 12.57 -5.14
C GLY A 50 6.10 12.68 -6.44
N LYS A 51 5.82 11.56 -7.12
CA LYS A 51 5.01 11.52 -8.35
C LYS A 51 3.99 10.39 -8.30
N ASN A 52 4.29 9.26 -8.93
CA ASN A 52 3.33 8.17 -9.12
C ASN A 52 3.79 6.90 -8.41
N SER A 53 2.87 6.23 -7.73
CA SER A 53 3.02 4.85 -7.28
C SER A 53 2.13 3.94 -8.13
N ASN A 54 2.67 2.86 -8.65
CA ASN A 54 1.93 1.88 -9.45
C ASN A 54 2.20 0.48 -8.91
N GLU A 55 1.15 -0.18 -8.42
CA GLU A 55 1.20 -1.54 -7.92
C GLU A 55 0.33 -2.44 -8.81
N LYS A 56 0.92 -3.53 -9.31
CA LYS A 56 0.20 -4.55 -10.09
C LYS A 56 0.37 -5.89 -9.42
N VAL A 57 -0.74 -6.45 -8.94
CA VAL A 57 -0.79 -7.76 -8.29
C VAL A 57 -1.46 -8.75 -9.22
N GLY A 58 -0.83 -9.90 -9.44
CA GLY A 58 -1.29 -10.89 -10.43
C GLY A 58 -2.50 -11.73 -9.99
N ASN A 59 -2.72 -11.88 -8.68
CA ASN A 59 -3.79 -12.70 -8.13
C ASN A 59 -4.67 -11.92 -7.12
N ALA A 60 -4.23 -11.79 -5.86
CA ALA A 60 -5.01 -11.15 -4.81
C ALA A 60 -4.19 -10.04 -4.11
N TYR A 61 -4.81 -8.88 -3.93
CA TYR A 61 -4.27 -7.79 -3.12
C TYR A 61 -5.10 -7.65 -1.84
N VAL A 62 -4.46 -7.89 -0.70
CA VAL A 62 -5.12 -7.92 0.62
C VAL A 62 -4.55 -6.79 1.47
N LEU A 63 -5.43 -5.91 1.95
CA LEU A 63 -5.12 -4.90 2.95
C LEU A 63 -5.90 -5.20 4.23
N GLU A 64 -5.17 -5.41 5.32
CA GLU A 64 -5.75 -5.66 6.64
C GLU A 64 -5.23 -4.60 7.62
N ALA A 65 -6.13 -4.03 8.40
CA ALA A 65 -5.80 -3.07 9.45
C ALA A 65 -6.61 -3.38 10.70
N GLY A 66 -6.00 -3.22 11.88
CA GLY A 66 -6.67 -3.51 13.15
C GLY A 66 -7.74 -2.47 13.53
N ASP A 67 -7.56 -1.21 13.14
CA ASP A 67 -8.47 -0.12 13.52
C ASP A 67 -9.18 0.51 12.32
N GLN A 68 -8.43 1.01 11.34
CA GLN A 68 -9.00 1.78 10.23
C GLN A 68 -8.20 1.65 8.94
N ILE A 69 -8.91 1.59 7.80
CA ILE A 69 -8.35 1.81 6.46
C ILE A 69 -8.91 3.14 5.94
N THR A 70 -8.05 4.00 5.39
CA THR A 70 -8.44 5.29 4.78
C THR A 70 -7.81 5.45 3.42
N LEU A 71 -8.65 5.59 2.39
CA LEU A 71 -8.27 5.96 1.04
C LEU A 71 -8.73 7.40 0.81
N LYS A 72 -7.81 8.35 0.63
CA LYS A 72 -8.13 9.78 0.53
C LYS A 72 -7.47 10.42 -0.68
N THR A 73 -8.24 11.22 -1.41
CA THR A 73 -7.77 12.02 -2.55
C THR A 73 -8.42 13.40 -2.50
N GLY A 74 -7.65 14.43 -2.13
CA GLY A 74 -8.20 15.78 -1.94
C GLY A 74 -9.37 15.78 -0.94
N ALA A 75 -10.55 16.18 -1.40
CA ALA A 75 -11.79 16.22 -0.63
C ALA A 75 -12.58 14.88 -0.61
N ALA A 76 -12.20 13.90 -1.42
CA ALA A 76 -12.86 12.59 -1.47
C ALA A 76 -12.19 11.59 -0.52
N SER A 77 -12.98 10.69 0.06
CA SER A 77 -12.46 9.63 0.93
C SER A 77 -13.33 8.37 0.95
N ILE A 78 -12.68 7.23 1.19
CA ILE A 78 -13.30 5.98 1.63
C ILE A 78 -12.64 5.62 2.97
N VAL A 79 -13.46 5.41 3.99
CA VAL A 79 -12.99 5.06 5.35
C VAL A 79 -13.70 3.79 5.79
N MET A 80 -12.95 2.78 6.19
CA MET A 80 -13.45 1.53 6.79
C MET A 80 -12.91 1.43 8.22
N LYS A 81 -13.78 1.14 9.18
CA LYS A 81 -13.43 1.05 10.61
C LYS A 81 -13.62 -0.36 11.17
N SER A 82 -12.93 -0.64 12.27
CA SER A 82 -12.98 -1.90 13.02
C SER A 82 -14.38 -2.24 13.54
N ASN A 83 -15.24 -1.25 13.76
CA ASN A 83 -16.64 -1.44 14.15
C ASN A 83 -17.57 -1.85 12.99
N GLY A 84 -17.05 -1.95 11.76
CA GLY A 84 -17.81 -2.31 10.56
C GLY A 84 -18.37 -1.14 9.77
N ASP A 85 -18.22 0.11 10.24
CA ASP A 85 -18.66 1.28 9.51
C ASP A 85 -17.82 1.48 8.24
N ILE A 86 -18.50 1.72 7.11
CA ILE A 86 -17.89 2.11 5.85
C ILE A 86 -18.49 3.43 5.41
N THR A 87 -17.64 4.45 5.25
CA THR A 87 -18.03 5.78 4.80
C THR A 87 -17.40 6.07 3.44
N ILE A 88 -18.21 6.49 2.46
CA ILE A 88 -17.77 6.94 1.14
C ILE A 88 -18.23 8.39 0.99
N SER A 89 -17.30 9.31 0.72
CA SER A 89 -17.59 10.75 0.66
C SER A 89 -16.87 11.42 -0.50
N GLY A 90 -17.53 12.39 -1.11
CA GLY A 90 -17.03 13.23 -2.20
C GLY A 90 -18.13 14.13 -2.76
N ASN A 91 -17.79 15.07 -3.64
CA ASN A 91 -18.75 16.03 -4.21
C ASN A 91 -19.87 15.32 -5.00
N ASN A 92 -19.49 14.35 -5.83
CA ASN A 92 -20.41 13.50 -6.60
C ASN A 92 -19.96 12.05 -6.45
N ILE A 93 -20.90 11.14 -6.17
CA ILE A 93 -20.65 9.70 -6.11
C ILE A 93 -21.47 9.02 -7.21
N ASN A 94 -20.80 8.63 -8.30
CA ASN A 94 -21.44 7.93 -9.42
C ASN A 94 -21.36 6.42 -9.21
N ILE A 95 -22.49 5.76 -9.02
CA ILE A 95 -22.58 4.29 -8.90
C ILE A 95 -23.32 3.74 -10.12
N LYS A 96 -22.63 2.95 -10.94
CA LYS A 96 -23.17 2.37 -12.19
C LYS A 96 -22.98 0.86 -12.18
N GLY A 97 -24.06 0.10 -12.28
CA GLY A 97 -24.02 -1.36 -12.44
C GLY A 97 -24.55 -1.76 -13.81
N SER A 98 -23.86 -2.65 -14.52
CA SER A 98 -24.29 -3.12 -15.85
C SER A 98 -25.46 -4.10 -15.80
N SER A 99 -25.61 -4.84 -14.69
CA SER A 99 -26.72 -5.79 -14.49
C SER A 99 -27.65 -5.35 -13.36
N SER A 100 -27.12 -5.12 -12.16
CA SER A 100 -27.90 -4.63 -11.02
C SER A 100 -27.01 -3.97 -9.97
N ILE A 101 -27.64 -3.15 -9.11
CA ILE A 101 -27.07 -2.65 -7.84
C ILE A 101 -28.00 -3.15 -6.74
N ASN A 102 -27.48 -3.98 -5.82
CA ASN A 102 -28.26 -4.53 -4.71
C ASN A 102 -27.93 -3.79 -3.42
N LEU A 103 -28.93 -3.16 -2.80
CA LEU A 103 -28.81 -2.47 -1.52
C LEU A 103 -29.75 -3.13 -0.50
N LYS A 104 -29.19 -3.64 0.59
CA LYS A 104 -29.95 -4.28 1.66
C LYS A 104 -29.51 -3.71 3.00
N ALA A 105 -30.45 -3.13 3.73
CA ALA A 105 -30.27 -2.64 5.09
C ALA A 105 -31.64 -2.62 5.78
N SER A 106 -31.66 -2.59 7.11
CA SER A 106 -32.92 -2.41 7.85
C SER A 106 -33.62 -1.08 7.52
N LYS A 107 -32.84 -0.07 7.07
CA LYS A 107 -33.34 1.22 6.60
C LYS A 107 -32.42 1.77 5.51
N ILE A 108 -33.01 2.25 4.42
CA ILE A 108 -32.34 3.07 3.40
C ILE A 108 -32.99 4.45 3.45
N SER A 109 -32.18 5.50 3.48
CA SER A 109 -32.66 6.88 3.54
C SER A 109 -32.08 7.68 2.37
N SER A 110 -32.95 8.45 1.71
CA SER A 110 -32.59 9.42 0.69
C SER A 110 -33.24 10.74 1.08
N ASN A 111 -32.53 11.84 0.88
CA ASN A 111 -32.99 13.20 1.13
C ASN A 111 -33.12 13.97 -0.18
#